data_AF-A2FDL8-F1
#
_entry.id   AF-A2FDL8-F1
#
_cell.length_a   1.000
_cell.length_b   1.000
_cell.length_c   1.000
_cell.angle_alpha   90.00
_cell.angle_beta   90.00
_cell.angle_gamma   90.00
#
_symmetry.space_group_name_H-M   'P 1'
#
loop_
_entity.id
_entity.type
_entity.pdbx_description
1 polymer ?
#
loop_
_entity_poly.entity_id
_entity_poly.type
_entity_poly.pdbx_seq_one_letter_code
_entity_poly.pdbx_strand_id
1 'polypeptide(L)'
;MNEFEHLACKQILDTLMKRPIAKIFWDSDQEIDNPDIIHPITFKLISEKLQNHVYQSPQDFIDNMNELLANAKKWDPVKSIKPAAAELLTQDFEKAVLVYKPTTIPLSMKIRIAFNEFNEIKSIPISDIEETTSTNNSKPANYLLNQYNRNPNSISREDLVKEIQLLNSTDKLLNLIRFIYKLQPDAILVNKEVTIQLENINPDDYAKIHAYIWKQLQNLSIQTIISKPKSSGSTYEEKYFQ
;
A
#
# COMPACT_ATOMS: atom_id res chain seq x y z
N MET A 1 0.86 -21.70 0.14
CA MET A 1 1.18 -20.68 1.15
C MET A 1 2.66 -20.81 1.50
N ASN A 2 3.42 -19.73 1.43
CA ASN A 2 4.84 -19.75 1.79
C ASN A 2 5.02 -19.73 3.33
N GLU A 3 6.24 -19.99 3.82
CA GLU A 3 6.51 -20.08 5.26
C GLU A 3 6.22 -18.78 6.02
N PHE A 4 6.49 -17.63 5.39
CA PHE A 4 6.20 -16.32 5.98
C PHE A 4 4.69 -16.07 6.12
N GLU A 5 3.93 -16.38 5.07
CA GLU A 5 2.47 -16.31 5.07
C GLU A 5 1.86 -17.24 6.13
N HIS A 6 2.39 -18.46 6.23
CA HIS A 6 1.99 -19.42 7.25
C HIS A 6 2.23 -18.88 8.66
N LEU A 7 3.42 -18.34 8.92
CA LEU A 7 3.77 -17.73 10.19
C LEU A 7 2.85 -16.54 10.52
N ALA A 8 2.51 -15.71 9.55
CA ALA A 8 1.59 -14.59 9.72
C ALA A 8 0.17 -15.06 10.08
N CYS A 9 -0.37 -16.07 9.37
CA CYS A 9 -1.65 -16.68 9.71
C CYS A 9 -1.66 -17.28 11.13
N LYS A 10 -0.55 -17.93 11.52
CA LYS A 10 -0.38 -18.47 12.87
C LYS A 10 -0.39 -17.37 13.93
N GLN A 11 0.33 -16.27 13.70
CA GLN A 11 0.36 -15.13 14.61
C GLN A 11 -1.01 -14.46 14.77
N ILE A 12 -1.82 -14.42 13.70
CA ILE A 12 -3.20 -13.94 13.76
C ILE A 12 -4.03 -14.85 14.66
N LEU A 13 -3.99 -16.16 14.42
CA LEU A 13 -4.73 -17.14 15.22
C LEU A 13 -4.32 -17.08 16.70
N ASP A 14 -3.02 -17.06 16.97
CA ASP A 14 -2.47 -16.95 18.33
C ASP A 14 -2.93 -15.66 19.03
N THR A 15 -3.04 -14.55 18.28
CA THR A 15 -3.51 -13.26 18.81
C THR A 15 -4.97 -13.33 19.24
N LEU A 16 -5.83 -13.98 18.46
CA LEU A 16 -7.23 -14.19 18.82
C LEU A 16 -7.37 -15.13 20.03
N MET A 17 -6.59 -16.21 20.04
CA MET A 17 -6.63 -17.23 21.09
C MET A 17 -6.16 -16.73 22.46
N LYS A 18 -5.44 -15.60 22.53
CA LYS A 18 -5.13 -14.92 23.80
C LYS A 18 -6.37 -14.39 24.51
N ARG A 19 -7.47 -14.13 23.79
CA ARG A 19 -8.71 -13.68 24.42
C ARG A 19 -9.47 -14.86 25.02
N PRO A 20 -9.87 -14.81 26.31
CA PRO A 20 -10.63 -15.89 26.93
C PRO A 20 -11.92 -16.26 26.19
N ILE A 21 -12.58 -15.27 25.57
CA ILE A 21 -13.82 -15.46 24.80
C ILE A 21 -13.65 -16.33 23.55
N ALA A 22 -12.42 -16.45 23.01
CA ALA A 22 -12.15 -17.31 21.86
C ALA A 22 -12.41 -18.79 22.17
N LYS A 23 -12.28 -19.20 23.44
CA LYS A 23 -12.51 -20.58 23.89
C LYS A 23 -13.94 -21.07 23.64
N ILE A 24 -14.91 -20.17 23.56
CA ILE A 24 -16.33 -20.50 23.28
C ILE A 24 -16.49 -21.11 21.88
N PHE A 25 -15.55 -20.79 20.96
CA PHE A 25 -15.57 -21.23 19.57
C PHE A 25 -14.54 -22.35 19.28
N TRP A 26 -13.94 -22.95 20.32
CA TRP A 26 -12.89 -23.95 20.14
C TRP A 26 -13.43 -25.29 19.63
N ASP A 27 -14.44 -25.85 20.29
CA ASP A 27 -14.99 -27.19 19.99
C ASP A 27 -16.52 -27.16 20.20
N SER A 28 -17.20 -26.32 19.43
CA SER A 28 -18.63 -26.06 19.64
C SER A 28 -19.50 -27.05 18.84
N ASP A 29 -19.72 -28.25 19.39
CA ASP A 29 -20.68 -29.25 18.85
C ASP A 29 -22.07 -28.64 18.59
N GLN A 30 -22.43 -27.61 19.37
CA GLN A 30 -23.68 -26.87 19.24
C GLN A 30 -23.90 -26.24 17.85
N GLU A 31 -22.85 -26.02 17.07
CA GLU A 31 -22.99 -25.49 15.70
C GLU A 31 -23.63 -26.49 14.74
N ILE A 32 -23.50 -27.79 15.02
CA ILE A 32 -24.08 -28.86 14.21
C ILE A 32 -25.61 -28.86 14.35
N ASP A 33 -26.13 -28.46 15.51
CA ASP A 33 -27.56 -28.47 15.81
C ASP A 33 -28.30 -27.23 15.29
N ASN A 34 -27.58 -26.21 14.79
CA ASN A 34 -28.19 -24.98 14.31
C ASN A 34 -28.51 -25.08 12.80
N PRO A 35 -29.80 -25.12 12.40
CA PRO A 35 -30.19 -25.28 10.99
C PRO A 35 -29.80 -24.09 10.09
N ASP A 36 -29.48 -22.93 10.67
CA ASP A 36 -29.06 -21.74 9.91
C ASP A 36 -27.55 -21.77 9.55
N ILE A 37 -26.82 -22.76 10.08
CA ILE A 37 -25.39 -22.98 9.83
C ILE A 37 -25.23 -24.11 8.82
N ILE A 38 -24.88 -23.75 7.58
CA ILE A 38 -24.71 -24.70 6.47
C ILE A 38 -23.35 -25.43 6.56
N HIS A 39 -22.33 -24.72 7.03
CA HIS A 39 -20.96 -25.21 7.10
C HIS A 39 -20.38 -24.91 8.49
N PRO A 40 -20.56 -25.82 9.46
CA PRO A 40 -19.96 -25.68 10.78
C PRO A 40 -18.44 -25.62 10.68
N ILE A 41 -17.83 -24.68 11.39
CA ILE A 41 -16.39 -24.49 11.40
C ILE A 41 -15.98 -24.02 12.79
N THR A 42 -14.88 -24.52 13.31
CA THR A 42 -14.41 -24.21 14.67
C THR A 42 -12.97 -23.70 14.67
N PHE A 43 -12.55 -23.03 15.74
CA PHE A 43 -11.14 -22.65 15.88
C PHE A 43 -10.21 -23.86 15.90
N LYS A 44 -10.63 -24.98 16.49
CA LYS A 44 -9.87 -26.23 16.48
C LYS A 44 -9.63 -26.71 15.05
N LEU A 45 -10.68 -26.77 14.21
CA LEU A 45 -10.55 -27.16 12.81
C LEU A 45 -9.61 -26.22 12.03
N ILE A 46 -9.74 -24.90 12.22
CA ILE A 46 -8.85 -23.91 11.59
C ILE A 46 -7.40 -24.10 12.05
N SER A 47 -7.18 -24.31 13.35
CA SER A 47 -5.86 -24.58 13.93
C SER A 47 -5.23 -25.84 13.35
N GLU A 48 -5.99 -26.93 13.26
CA GLU A 48 -5.54 -28.21 12.69
C GLU A 48 -5.20 -28.06 11.21
N LYS A 49 -6.07 -27.40 10.41
CA LYS A 49 -5.81 -27.13 8.98
C LYS A 49 -4.54 -26.28 8.80
N LEU A 50 -4.33 -25.29 9.67
CA LEU A 50 -3.13 -24.45 9.62
C LEU A 50 -1.87 -25.25 9.98
N GLN A 51 -1.88 -26.01 11.07
CA GLN A 51 -0.74 -26.85 11.49
C GLN A 51 -0.37 -27.90 10.44
N ASN A 52 -1.37 -28.49 9.79
CA ASN A 52 -1.19 -29.51 8.76
C ASN A 52 -0.94 -28.93 7.36
N HIS A 53 -0.75 -27.62 7.22
CA HIS A 53 -0.47 -26.94 5.94
C HIS A 53 -1.55 -27.19 4.86
N VAL A 54 -2.81 -27.33 5.27
CA VAL A 54 -3.93 -27.64 4.36
C VAL A 54 -4.34 -26.41 3.53
N TYR A 55 -4.13 -25.20 4.04
CA TYR A 55 -4.46 -23.97 3.33
C TYR A 55 -3.52 -23.71 2.16
N GLN A 56 -4.08 -23.52 0.96
CA GLN A 56 -3.30 -23.27 -0.25
C GLN A 56 -2.87 -21.80 -0.32
N SER A 57 -3.72 -20.91 0.18
CA SER A 57 -3.46 -19.48 0.25
C SER A 57 -3.82 -18.88 1.62
N PRO A 58 -3.26 -17.72 1.98
CA PRO A 58 -3.73 -16.92 3.12
C PRO A 58 -5.21 -16.54 3.04
N GLN A 59 -5.75 -16.39 1.82
CA GLN A 59 -7.15 -16.06 1.62
C GLN A 59 -8.05 -17.21 2.09
N ASP A 60 -7.68 -18.46 1.82
CA ASP A 60 -8.44 -19.63 2.29
C ASP A 60 -8.55 -19.67 3.82
N PHE A 61 -7.48 -19.25 4.53
CA PHE A 61 -7.49 -19.11 5.99
C PHE A 61 -8.42 -17.97 6.43
N ILE A 62 -8.34 -16.81 5.76
CA ILE A 62 -9.18 -15.65 6.06
C ILE A 62 -10.67 -15.96 5.84
N ASP A 63 -11.01 -16.67 4.76
CA ASP A 63 -12.38 -17.03 4.43
C ASP A 63 -12.97 -17.96 5.50
N ASN A 64 -12.21 -18.99 5.91
CA ASN A 64 -12.61 -19.86 7.02
C ASN A 64 -12.79 -19.11 8.34
N MET A 65 -11.91 -18.14 8.63
CA MET A 65 -12.01 -17.28 9.81
C MET A 65 -13.25 -16.38 9.77
N ASN A 66 -13.58 -15.81 8.61
CA ASN A 66 -14.78 -15.00 8.43
C ASN A 66 -16.05 -15.86 8.52
N GLU A 67 -16.04 -17.07 7.97
CA GLU A 67 -17.15 -18.01 8.03
C GLU A 67 -17.47 -18.41 9.48
N LEU A 68 -16.45 -18.75 10.28
CA LEU A 68 -16.58 -19.00 11.72
C LEU A 68 -17.30 -17.86 12.43
N LEU A 69 -16.82 -16.63 12.24
CA LEU A 69 -17.35 -15.46 12.92
C LEU A 69 -18.75 -15.08 12.41
N ALA A 70 -19.03 -15.29 11.11
CA ALA A 70 -20.35 -15.06 10.54
C ALA A 70 -21.38 -16.07 11.05
N ASN A 71 -21.02 -17.36 11.14
CA ASN A 71 -21.88 -18.40 11.69
C ASN A 71 -22.21 -18.13 13.16
N ALA A 72 -21.21 -17.68 13.94
CA ALA A 72 -21.42 -17.28 15.33
C ALA A 72 -22.40 -16.12 15.52
N LYS A 73 -22.48 -15.20 14.55
CA LYS A 73 -23.43 -14.06 14.57
C LYS A 73 -24.88 -14.46 14.28
N LYS A 74 -25.12 -15.63 13.67
CA LYS A 74 -26.48 -16.15 13.40
C LYS A 74 -27.16 -16.73 14.65
N TRP A 75 -26.44 -16.91 15.74
CA TRP A 75 -27.02 -17.39 16.99
C TRP A 75 -28.01 -16.40 17.59
N ASP A 76 -29.04 -16.92 18.27
CA ASP A 76 -30.02 -16.11 18.99
C ASP A 76 -29.31 -15.25 20.07
N PRO A 77 -29.30 -13.91 19.94
CA PRO A 77 -28.59 -13.02 20.85
C PRO A 77 -29.21 -12.99 22.25
N VAL A 78 -30.47 -13.41 22.42
CA VAL A 78 -31.13 -13.48 23.73
C VAL A 78 -30.64 -14.70 24.52
N LYS A 79 -30.32 -15.79 23.82
CA LYS A 79 -29.94 -17.07 24.43
C LYS A 79 -28.44 -17.30 24.49
N SER A 80 -27.65 -16.52 23.76
CA SER A 80 -26.23 -16.77 23.61
C SER A 80 -25.40 -15.49 23.58
N ILE A 81 -24.25 -15.51 24.24
CA ILE A 81 -23.23 -14.46 24.16
C ILE A 81 -22.41 -14.54 22.87
N LYS A 82 -22.58 -15.60 22.07
CA LYS A 82 -21.79 -15.86 20.85
C LYS A 82 -21.81 -14.69 19.85
N PRO A 83 -22.94 -14.04 19.53
CA PRO A 83 -22.94 -12.92 18.58
C PRO A 83 -22.08 -11.74 19.04
N ALA A 84 -22.18 -11.36 20.31
CA ALA A 84 -21.39 -10.27 20.88
C ALA A 84 -19.90 -10.61 20.95
N ALA A 85 -19.57 -11.86 21.34
CA ALA A 85 -18.19 -12.34 21.36
C ALA A 85 -17.59 -12.41 19.94
N ALA A 86 -18.37 -12.84 18.94
CA ALA A 86 -17.95 -12.91 17.54
C ALA A 86 -17.70 -11.53 16.94
N GLU A 87 -18.52 -10.53 17.28
CA GLU A 87 -18.29 -9.15 16.88
C GLU A 87 -16.96 -8.61 17.42
N LEU A 88 -16.69 -8.85 18.71
CA LEU A 88 -15.42 -8.42 19.31
C LEU A 88 -14.22 -9.12 18.68
N LEU A 89 -14.31 -10.43 18.43
CA LEU A 89 -13.26 -11.19 17.74
C LEU A 89 -13.09 -10.79 16.28
N THR A 90 -14.16 -10.36 15.59
CA THR A 90 -14.07 -9.81 14.23
C THR A 90 -13.19 -8.57 14.22
N GLN A 91 -13.40 -7.64 15.15
CA GLN A 91 -12.59 -6.43 15.23
C GLN A 91 -11.11 -6.73 15.54
N ASP A 92 -10.84 -7.70 16.42
CA ASP A 92 -9.47 -8.13 16.70
C ASP A 92 -8.83 -8.85 15.51
N PHE A 93 -9.61 -9.66 14.79
CA PHE A 93 -9.17 -10.37 13.61
C PHE A 93 -8.78 -9.39 12.51
N GLU A 94 -9.64 -8.41 12.20
CA GLU A 94 -9.35 -7.35 11.24
C GLU A 94 -8.09 -6.58 11.62
N LYS A 95 -7.92 -6.22 12.91
CA LYS A 95 -6.69 -5.57 13.40
C LYS A 95 -5.47 -6.47 13.22
N ALA A 96 -5.56 -7.75 13.56
CA ALA A 96 -4.46 -8.69 13.43
C ALA A 96 -4.09 -8.90 11.95
N VAL A 97 -5.07 -9.06 11.06
CA VAL A 97 -4.87 -9.12 9.61
C VAL A 97 -4.19 -7.86 9.10
N LEU A 98 -4.56 -6.68 9.60
CA LEU A 98 -3.91 -5.42 9.25
C LEU A 98 -2.49 -5.26 9.79
N VAL A 99 -2.12 -5.99 10.84
CA VAL A 99 -0.79 -5.96 11.49
C VAL A 99 0.15 -6.98 10.85
N TYR A 100 -0.27 -8.24 10.76
CA TYR A 100 0.54 -9.36 10.27
C TYR A 100 0.47 -9.54 8.76
N LYS A 101 -0.65 -9.10 8.17
CA LYS A 101 -0.84 -8.95 6.72
C LYS A 101 -0.42 -10.17 5.92
N PRO A 102 -1.03 -11.32 6.19
CA PRO A 102 -0.65 -12.59 5.58
C PRO A 102 -0.86 -12.57 4.06
N THR A 103 -1.71 -11.67 3.54
CA THR A 103 -1.96 -11.43 2.11
C THR A 103 -1.12 -10.32 1.49
N THR A 104 0.00 -9.92 2.10
CA THR A 104 0.77 -8.79 1.57
C THR A 104 1.40 -9.05 0.20
N ILE A 105 1.21 -8.17 -0.80
CA ILE A 105 0.86 -6.74 -0.64
C ILE A 105 -0.15 -6.23 -1.70
N PRO A 106 -1.38 -5.86 -1.30
CA PRO A 106 -2.25 -4.97 -2.05
C PRO A 106 -1.78 -3.50 -1.93
N LEU A 107 -1.89 -2.76 -3.04
CA LEU A 107 -1.43 -1.36 -3.23
C LEU A 107 -1.83 -0.39 -2.09
N SER A 108 -2.99 -0.60 -1.46
CA SER A 108 -3.51 0.22 -0.35
C SER A 108 -2.59 0.24 0.88
N MET A 109 -1.79 -0.80 1.08
CA MET A 109 -0.85 -0.86 2.19
C MET A 109 0.48 -0.13 1.92
N LYS A 110 0.96 -0.11 0.67
CA LYS A 110 2.13 0.71 0.29
C LYS A 110 1.83 2.19 0.56
N ILE A 111 0.60 2.61 0.31
CA ILE A 111 0.11 3.96 0.63
C ILE A 111 0.13 4.21 2.14
N ARG A 112 -0.34 3.26 2.96
CA ARG A 112 -0.38 3.44 4.43
C ARG A 112 0.99 3.41 5.10
N ILE A 113 1.94 2.60 4.62
CA ILE A 113 3.33 2.59 5.09
C ILE A 113 4.00 3.93 4.76
N ALA A 114 3.88 4.39 3.51
CA ALA A 114 4.42 5.69 3.12
C ALA A 114 3.82 6.84 3.93
N PHE A 115 2.54 6.74 4.32
CA PHE A 115 1.88 7.73 5.17
C PHE A 115 2.40 7.74 6.61
N ASN A 116 2.75 6.57 7.16
CA ASN A 116 3.33 6.48 8.51
C ASN A 116 4.79 6.95 8.53
N GLU A 117 5.59 6.59 7.52
CA GLU A 117 6.95 7.13 7.34
C GLU A 117 6.92 8.66 7.16
N PHE A 118 5.93 9.18 6.45
CA PHE A 118 5.72 10.62 6.29
C PHE A 118 5.47 11.35 7.63
N ASN A 119 4.71 10.73 8.55
CA ASN A 119 4.41 11.33 9.84
C ASN A 119 5.57 11.22 10.83
N GLU A 120 6.40 10.19 10.74
CA GLU A 120 7.62 10.04 11.55
C GLU A 120 8.75 11.01 11.13
N ILE A 121 8.76 11.46 9.87
CA ILE A 121 9.76 12.44 9.39
C ILE A 121 9.41 13.89 9.80
N LYS A 122 8.21 14.17 10.33
CA LYS A 122 7.86 15.51 10.88
C LYS A 122 8.73 15.92 12.08
N SER A 123 9.46 15.00 12.70
CA SER A 123 10.38 15.29 13.82
C SER A 123 11.85 15.49 13.42
N ILE A 124 12.20 15.45 12.13
CA ILE A 124 13.58 15.67 11.69
C ILE A 124 13.73 17.14 11.23
N PRO A 125 14.51 17.98 11.94
CA PRO A 125 14.82 19.32 11.47
C PRO A 125 15.57 19.21 10.13
N ILE A 126 15.06 19.91 9.13
CA ILE A 126 15.64 19.93 7.79
C ILE A 126 16.92 20.78 7.88
N SER A 127 18.09 20.14 7.84
CA SER A 127 19.34 20.82 7.54
C SER A 127 19.25 21.40 6.13
N ASP A 128 19.80 22.60 5.98
CA ASP A 128 19.78 23.41 4.76
C ASP A 128 20.10 22.58 3.52
N ILE A 129 19.22 22.67 2.53
CA ILE A 129 19.40 22.05 1.22
C ILE A 129 20.53 22.82 0.54
N GLU A 130 21.73 22.26 0.53
CA GLU A 130 22.82 22.76 -0.30
C GLU A 130 22.43 22.64 -1.78
N GLU A 131 22.45 23.79 -2.46
CA GLU A 131 22.35 23.90 -3.90
C GLU A 131 23.53 23.15 -4.54
N THR A 132 23.30 21.91 -4.95
CA THR A 132 24.28 21.17 -5.74
C THR A 132 24.24 21.71 -7.17
N THR A 133 25.20 22.60 -7.47
CA THR A 133 25.50 23.08 -8.82
C THR A 133 25.97 21.90 -9.68
N SER A 134 25.04 21.31 -10.44
CA SER A 134 25.36 20.21 -11.35
C SER A 134 26.03 20.74 -12.60
N THR A 135 27.27 20.32 -12.84
CA THR A 135 28.07 20.62 -14.03
C THR A 135 27.41 20.08 -15.30
N ASN A 136 27.22 20.97 -16.28
CA ASN A 136 26.62 20.72 -17.58
C ASN A 136 27.46 19.74 -18.43
N ASN A 137 27.03 18.48 -18.51
CA ASN A 137 27.43 17.58 -19.59
C ASN A 137 26.20 17.25 -20.45
N SER A 138 26.14 17.87 -21.63
CA SER A 138 25.01 17.83 -22.55
C SER A 138 24.78 16.42 -23.10
N LYS A 139 23.64 15.82 -22.73
CA LYS A 139 23.05 14.68 -23.45
C LYS A 139 21.85 15.17 -24.27
N PRO A 140 21.61 14.61 -25.47
CA PRO A 140 20.58 15.08 -26.40
C PRO A 140 19.15 14.99 -25.83
N ALA A 141 18.89 14.13 -24.85
CA ALA A 141 17.58 14.04 -24.18
C ALA A 141 17.23 15.29 -23.35
N ASN A 142 18.23 16.07 -22.91
CA ASN A 142 17.98 17.28 -22.11
C ASN A 142 17.43 18.44 -22.96
N TYR A 143 17.58 18.37 -24.28
CA TYR A 143 17.15 19.44 -25.17
C TYR A 143 15.61 19.57 -25.24
N LEU A 144 14.89 18.45 -25.23
CA LEU A 144 13.42 18.46 -25.23
C LEU A 144 12.84 18.98 -23.91
N LEU A 145 13.53 18.76 -22.79
CA LEU A 145 13.10 19.25 -21.47
C LEU A 145 13.43 20.74 -21.31
N ASN A 146 14.57 21.20 -21.84
CA ASN A 146 14.97 22.61 -21.77
C ASN A 146 14.17 23.53 -22.72
N GLN A 147 13.59 23.00 -23.79
CA GLN A 147 12.69 23.77 -24.67
C GLN A 147 11.31 24.02 -24.05
N TYR A 148 10.92 23.23 -23.04
CA TYR A 148 9.68 23.39 -22.29
C TYR A 148 9.81 24.34 -21.11
N ASN A 149 10.81 25.24 -21.13
CA ASN A 149 10.96 26.32 -20.16
C ASN A 149 9.87 27.39 -20.40
N ARG A 150 8.61 27.02 -20.15
CA ARG A 150 7.49 27.95 -20.12
C ARG A 150 7.76 28.98 -19.04
N ASN A 151 7.33 30.21 -19.28
CA ASN A 151 7.43 31.26 -18.27
C ASN A 151 6.72 30.76 -17.00
N PRO A 152 7.41 30.68 -15.84
CA PRO A 152 6.83 30.17 -14.59
C PRO A 152 5.54 30.89 -14.19
N ASN A 153 5.37 32.13 -14.66
CA ASN A 153 4.24 32.98 -14.32
C ASN A 153 3.01 32.77 -15.22
N SER A 154 3.07 31.89 -16.22
CA SER A 154 1.96 31.67 -17.18
C SER A 154 1.37 30.26 -17.10
N ILE A 155 1.57 29.54 -16.00
CA ILE A 155 1.14 28.15 -15.87
C ILE A 155 -0.33 28.13 -15.49
N SER A 156 -1.14 27.53 -16.35
CA SER A 156 -2.57 27.32 -16.08
C SER A 156 -2.78 26.13 -15.14
N ARG A 157 -3.94 26.11 -14.47
CA ARG A 157 -4.35 24.97 -13.62
C ARG A 157 -4.39 23.67 -14.44
N GLU A 158 -4.86 23.75 -15.67
CA GLU A 158 -4.99 22.62 -16.59
C GLU A 158 -3.63 22.03 -16.99
N ASP A 159 -2.61 22.88 -17.14
CA ASP A 159 -1.25 22.43 -17.39
C ASP A 159 -0.71 21.64 -16.20
N LEU A 160 -0.94 22.14 -14.98
CA LEU A 160 -0.47 21.48 -13.75
C LEU A 160 -1.13 20.10 -13.57
N VAL A 161 -2.42 19.96 -13.88
CA VAL A 161 -3.12 18.65 -13.86
C VAL A 161 -2.44 17.67 -14.80
N LYS A 162 -2.16 18.08 -16.05
CA LYS A 162 -1.51 17.22 -17.04
C LYS A 162 -0.11 16.81 -16.58
N GLU A 163 0.64 17.73 -15.99
CA GLU A 163 1.99 17.46 -15.49
C GLU A 163 1.99 16.51 -14.28
N ILE A 164 1.01 16.64 -13.37
CA ILE A 164 0.82 15.69 -12.27
C ILE A 164 0.51 14.29 -12.82
N GLN A 165 -0.33 14.19 -13.86
CA GLN A 165 -0.63 12.92 -14.52
C GLN A 165 0.59 12.28 -15.20
N LEU A 166 1.62 13.06 -15.55
CA LEU A 166 2.87 12.50 -16.07
C LEU A 166 3.70 11.81 -14.98
N LEU A 167 3.49 12.14 -13.70
CA LEU A 167 4.10 11.46 -12.57
C LEU A 167 3.38 10.13 -12.30
N ASN A 168 3.54 9.15 -13.19
CA ASN A 168 2.91 7.83 -13.06
C ASN A 168 3.47 6.96 -11.91
N SER A 169 4.47 7.44 -11.17
CA SER A 169 5.10 6.71 -10.07
C SER A 169 4.52 7.15 -8.72
N THR A 170 4.08 6.19 -7.91
CA THR A 170 3.53 6.42 -6.58
C THR A 170 4.49 7.21 -5.68
N ASP A 171 5.78 6.87 -5.70
CA ASP A 171 6.79 7.55 -4.87
C ASP A 171 6.95 9.02 -5.27
N LYS A 172 6.81 9.33 -6.57
CA LYS A 172 6.90 10.70 -7.08
C LYS A 172 5.66 11.52 -6.74
N LEU A 173 4.48 10.92 -6.85
CA LEU A 173 3.23 11.55 -6.42
C LEU A 173 3.25 11.84 -4.92
N LEU A 174 3.74 10.92 -4.09
CA LEU A 174 3.87 11.14 -2.64
C LEU A 174 4.84 12.28 -2.31
N ASN A 175 5.98 12.34 -3.00
CA ASN A 175 6.93 13.44 -2.86
C ASN A 175 6.36 14.79 -3.29
N LEU A 176 5.54 14.81 -4.36
CA LEU A 176 4.81 16.00 -4.77
C LEU A 176 3.76 16.41 -3.75
N ILE A 177 2.94 15.48 -3.26
CA ILE A 177 1.93 15.74 -2.22
C ILE A 177 2.59 16.31 -0.98
N ARG A 178 3.73 15.74 -0.56
CA ARG A 178 4.56 16.25 0.54
C ARG A 178 4.98 17.70 0.31
N PHE A 179 5.44 18.00 -0.90
CA PHE A 179 5.88 19.35 -1.27
C PHE A 179 4.72 20.35 -1.23
N ILE A 180 3.56 19.99 -1.80
CA ILE A 180 2.35 20.83 -1.78
C ILE A 180 1.85 21.02 -0.35
N TYR A 181 1.79 19.96 0.46
CA TYR A 181 1.39 20.06 1.87
C TYR A 181 2.29 21.00 2.69
N LYS A 182 3.58 21.07 2.36
CA LYS A 182 4.51 22.00 3.01
C LYS A 182 4.26 23.46 2.59
N LEU A 183 3.87 23.69 1.34
CA LEU A 183 3.54 25.03 0.84
C LEU A 183 2.18 25.49 1.37
N GLN A 184 1.16 24.65 1.20
CA GLN A 184 -0.22 24.98 1.49
C GLN A 184 -1.00 23.72 1.96
N PRO A 185 -1.08 23.49 3.28
CA PRO A 185 -1.67 22.26 3.85
C PRO A 185 -3.15 22.05 3.49
N ASP A 186 -3.91 23.13 3.39
CA ASP A 186 -5.34 23.20 3.03
C ASP A 186 -5.62 22.79 1.57
N ALA A 187 -4.59 22.70 0.74
CA ALA A 187 -4.72 22.15 -0.61
C ALA A 187 -4.71 20.61 -0.66
N ILE A 188 -4.41 19.93 0.44
CA ILE A 188 -4.35 18.47 0.50
C ILE A 188 -5.40 17.95 1.46
N LEU A 189 -6.33 17.16 0.92
CA LEU A 189 -7.36 16.51 1.69
C LEU A 189 -7.04 15.02 1.83
N VAL A 190 -6.85 14.57 3.07
CA VAL A 190 -6.51 13.18 3.39
C VAL A 190 -7.72 12.52 4.05
N ASN A 191 -8.44 11.72 3.26
CA ASN A 191 -9.55 10.89 3.73
C ASN A 191 -9.22 9.40 3.45
N LYS A 192 -10.16 8.67 2.85
CA LYS A 192 -9.93 7.31 2.32
C LYS A 192 -8.97 7.31 1.11
N GLU A 193 -8.83 8.46 0.48
CA GLU A 193 -7.92 8.76 -0.62
C GLU A 193 -7.24 10.12 -0.36
N VAL A 194 -6.12 10.36 -1.06
CA VAL A 194 -5.42 11.65 -1.01
C VAL A 194 -5.82 12.45 -2.23
N THR A 195 -6.49 13.57 -2.00
CA THR A 195 -6.97 14.46 -3.06
C THR A 195 -6.21 15.78 -3.00
N ILE A 196 -5.62 16.19 -4.14
CA ILE A 196 -5.02 17.52 -4.28
C ILE A 196 -6.11 18.47 -4.76
N GLN A 197 -6.57 19.34 -3.87
CA GLN A 197 -7.55 20.39 -4.17
C GLN A 197 -6.84 21.57 -4.82
N LEU A 198 -6.63 21.49 -6.14
CA LEU A 198 -5.95 22.54 -6.92
C LEU A 198 -6.64 23.91 -6.82
N GLU A 199 -7.94 23.95 -6.49
CA GLU A 199 -8.70 25.19 -6.26
C GLU A 199 -8.21 26.00 -5.07
N ASN A 200 -7.65 25.31 -4.08
CA ASN A 200 -7.19 25.97 -2.87
C ASN A 200 -5.77 26.50 -3.05
N ILE A 201 -5.01 26.03 -4.05
CA ILE A 201 -3.61 26.42 -4.21
C ILE A 201 -3.52 27.88 -4.67
N ASN A 202 -2.76 28.69 -3.93
CA ASN A 202 -2.47 30.07 -4.31
C ASN A 202 -1.74 30.10 -5.68
N PRO A 203 -2.17 30.94 -6.64
CA PRO A 203 -1.50 31.10 -7.92
C PRO A 203 0.02 31.33 -7.84
N ASP A 204 0.50 32.00 -6.80
CA ASP A 204 1.94 32.26 -6.59
C ASP A 204 2.75 30.98 -6.37
N ASP A 205 2.12 29.91 -5.88
CA ASP A 205 2.76 28.62 -5.61
C ASP A 205 2.74 27.68 -6.83
N TYR A 206 1.95 27.97 -7.88
CA TYR A 206 1.95 27.17 -9.11
C TYR A 206 3.32 27.10 -9.76
N ALA A 207 4.05 28.22 -9.80
CA ALA A 207 5.41 28.28 -10.33
C ALA A 207 6.36 27.33 -9.57
N LYS A 208 6.24 27.28 -8.24
CA LYS A 208 7.08 26.43 -7.38
C LYS A 208 6.74 24.96 -7.55
N ILE A 209 5.45 24.64 -7.60
CA ILE A 209 4.96 23.25 -7.78
C ILE A 209 5.38 22.72 -9.15
N HIS A 210 5.19 23.50 -10.20
CA HIS A 210 5.65 23.16 -11.55
C HIS A 210 7.16 22.91 -11.61
N ALA A 211 7.97 23.82 -11.06
CA ALA A 211 9.42 23.65 -11.02
C ALA A 211 9.81 22.35 -10.29
N TYR A 212 9.10 22.00 -9.22
CA TYR A 212 9.31 20.75 -8.50
C TYR A 212 8.96 19.52 -9.34
N ILE A 213 7.79 19.51 -10.02
CA ILE A 213 7.37 18.42 -10.91
C ILE A 213 8.42 18.21 -12.00
N TRP A 214 8.87 19.29 -12.64
CA TRP A 214 9.89 19.23 -13.68
C TRP A 214 11.23 18.69 -13.18
N LYS A 215 11.66 19.10 -11.98
CA LYS A 215 12.85 18.51 -11.34
C LYS A 215 12.70 17.00 -11.14
N GLN A 216 11.51 16.53 -10.76
CA GLN A 216 11.25 15.09 -10.65
C GLN A 216 11.28 14.36 -12.01
N LEU A 217 10.70 14.96 -13.05
CA LEU A 217 10.72 14.40 -14.42
C LEU A 217 12.14 14.35 -15.00
N GLN A 218 12.94 15.39 -14.80
CA GLN A 218 14.35 15.41 -15.20
C GLN A 218 15.14 14.27 -14.52
N ASN A 219 14.97 14.10 -13.22
CA ASN A 219 15.60 13.00 -12.48
C ASN A 219 15.22 11.62 -13.03
N LEU A 220 13.96 11.42 -13.46
CA LEU A 220 13.53 10.17 -14.09
C LEU A 220 14.26 9.92 -15.40
N SER A 221 14.34 10.93 -16.27
CA SER A 221 15.01 10.78 -17.57
C SER A 221 16.49 10.40 -17.45
N ILE A 222 17.17 10.86 -16.39
CA ILE A 222 18.57 10.53 -16.13
C ILE A 222 18.71 9.06 -15.69
N GLN A 223 17.82 8.58 -14.81
CA GLN A 223 17.87 7.21 -14.29
C GLN A 223 17.64 6.16 -15.39
N THR A 224 16.70 6.37 -16.30
CA THR A 224 16.39 5.43 -17.39
C THR A 224 17.55 5.25 -18.38
N ILE A 225 18.42 6.27 -18.50
CA ILE A 225 19.61 6.21 -19.38
C ILE A 225 20.72 5.39 -18.72
N ILE A 226 20.86 5.47 -17.39
CA ILE A 226 21.91 4.77 -16.64
C ILE A 226 21.57 3.28 -16.47
N SER A 227 20.29 2.93 -16.37
CA SER A 227 19.83 1.56 -16.13
C SER A 227 19.78 0.67 -17.38
N LYS A 228 20.12 1.15 -18.58
CA LYS A 228 20.25 0.27 -19.75
C LYS A 228 21.55 -0.54 -19.63
N PRO A 229 21.49 -1.87 -19.43
CA PRO A 229 22.69 -2.69 -19.39
C PRO A 229 23.43 -2.54 -20.73
N LYS A 230 24.76 -2.39 -20.68
CA LYS A 230 25.62 -2.58 -21.86
C LYS A 230 25.22 -3.93 -22.44
N SER A 231 24.62 -3.93 -23.64
CA SER A 231 24.33 -5.16 -24.36
C SER A 231 25.65 -5.91 -24.46
N SER A 232 25.77 -7.01 -23.72
CA SER A 232 26.82 -8.00 -23.92
C SER A 232 26.78 -8.35 -25.40
N GLY A 233 27.83 -7.96 -26.13
CA GLY A 233 27.95 -8.26 -27.55
C GLY A 233 27.76 -9.75 -27.75
N SER A 234 26.66 -10.13 -28.40
CA SER A 234 26.55 -11.47 -28.96
C SER A 234 27.54 -11.54 -30.11
N THR A 235 28.69 -12.16 -29.87
CA THR A 235 29.54 -12.70 -30.92
C THR A 235 28.68 -13.64 -31.75
N TYR A 236 28.30 -13.20 -32.95
CA TYR A 236 27.82 -14.09 -33.99
C TYR A 236 29.01 -14.95 -34.41
N GLU A 237 29.05 -16.22 -33.97
CA GLU A 237 29.85 -17.23 -34.65
C GLU A 237 29.19 -17.52 -35.99
N GLU A 238 29.77 -16.95 -37.06
CA GLU A 238 29.58 -17.43 -38.42
C GLU A 238 30.12 -18.85 -38.53
N LYS A 239 29.23 -19.85 -38.44
CA LYS A 239 29.53 -21.19 -38.95
C LYS A 239 29.44 -21.14 -40.47
N TYR A 240 30.58 -20.90 -41.10
CA TYR A 240 30.81 -21.17 -42.50
C TYR A 240 30.72 -22.67 -42.79
N PHE A 241 30.04 -22.97 -43.89
CA PHE A 241 30.12 -24.17 -44.73
C PHE A 241 31.35 -25.06 -44.54
N GLN A 242 31.11 -26.35 -44.30
CA GLN A 242 31.67 -27.47 -45.07
C GLN A 242 30.83 -28.74 -44.84
#